data_AF-A0A1I6KXV3-F1
#
_entry.id   AF-A0A1I6KXV3-F1
#
_cell.length_a   1.000
_cell.length_b   1.000
_cell.length_c   1.000
_cell.angle_alpha   90.00
_cell.angle_beta   90.00
_cell.angle_gamma   90.00
#
_symmetry.space_group_name_H-M   'P 1'
#
loop_
_entity.id
_entity.type
_entity.pdbx_description
1 polymer ?
#
loop_
_entity_poly.entity_id
_entity_poly.type
_entity_poly.pdbx_seq_one_letter_code
_entity_poly.pdbx_strand_id
1 'polypeptide(L)'
;MIVFVGITLALVILIIVVWMLLARKLREKYAVMWLVIGFAVLILGIFPQLLLWLTEVLGVAVPANLLFSLAIVLLLGVALHLSWELSQAEEEIRRVAEEAAISRAEIDELTRRVERLEAGPASSESTGTDAAASG
;
A
#
# COMPACT_ATOMS: atom_id res chain seq x y z
N MET A 1 -18.62 21.11 35.54
CA MET A 1 -17.38 21.36 34.77
C MET A 1 -16.89 20.11 34.03
N ILE A 2 -16.77 18.95 34.68
CA ILE A 2 -16.41 17.67 34.04
C ILE A 2 -17.33 17.29 32.85
N VAL A 3 -18.64 17.53 32.98
CA VAL A 3 -19.62 17.18 31.92
C VAL A 3 -19.39 17.99 30.64
N PHE A 4 -19.12 19.29 30.75
CA PHE A 4 -18.81 20.14 29.60
C PHE A 4 -17.47 19.72 28.95
N VAL A 5 -16.45 19.39 29.74
CA VAL A 5 -15.17 18.88 29.20
C VAL A 5 -15.37 17.55 28.49
N GLY A 6 -16.19 16.64 29.04
CA GLY A 6 -16.52 15.37 28.40
C GLY A 6 -17.27 15.56 27.08
N ILE A 7 -18.24 16.48 27.03
CA ILE A 7 -18.99 16.81 25.81
C ILE A 7 -18.07 17.43 24.76
N THR A 8 -17.22 18.39 25.13
CA THR A 8 -16.28 19.03 24.18
C THR A 8 -15.26 18.04 23.65
N LEU A 9 -14.71 17.17 24.50
CA LEU A 9 -13.76 16.13 24.09
C LEU A 9 -14.43 15.12 23.15
N ALA A 10 -15.65 14.68 23.48
CA ALA A 10 -16.44 13.80 22.61
C ALA A 10 -16.74 14.47 21.26
N LEU A 11 -17.07 15.76 21.23
CA LEU A 11 -17.33 16.52 20.01
C LEU A 11 -16.08 16.66 19.15
N VAL A 12 -14.92 16.95 19.76
CA VAL A 12 -13.63 17.05 19.06
C VAL A 12 -13.23 15.70 18.47
N ILE A 13 -13.36 14.61 19.23
CA ILE A 13 -13.08 13.25 18.73
C ILE A 13 -14.04 12.90 17.59
N LEU A 14 -15.33 13.19 17.73
CA LEU A 14 -16.33 12.97 16.68
C LEU A 14 -15.97 13.76 15.41
N ILE A 15 -15.59 15.02 15.55
CA ILE A 15 -15.17 15.87 14.43
C ILE A 15 -13.89 15.33 13.77
N ILE A 16 -12.89 14.89 14.54
CA ILE A 16 -11.66 14.29 14.01
C ILE A 16 -11.98 13.02 13.23
N VAL A 17 -12.81 12.12 13.78
CA VAL A 17 -13.24 10.88 13.11
C VAL A 17 -13.99 11.21 11.82
N VAL A 18 -14.96 12.13 11.86
CA VAL A 18 -15.75 12.53 10.68
C VAL A 18 -14.88 13.25 9.64
N TRP A 19 -13.92 14.06 10.05
CA TRP A 19 -13.02 14.76 9.13
C TRP A 19 -12.00 13.82 8.49
N MET A 20 -11.47 12.84 9.23
CA MET A 20 -10.65 11.75 8.67
C MET A 20 -11.45 10.93 7.64
N LEU A 21 -12.74 10.68 7.91
CA LEU A 21 -13.63 9.99 6.97
C LEU A 21 -13.93 10.80 5.71
N LEU A 22 -13.99 12.14 5.83
CA LEU A 22 -14.29 13.04 4.71
C LEU A 22 -13.04 13.49 3.93
N ALA A 23 -11.83 13.20 4.42
CA ALA A 23 -10.57 13.51 3.75
C ALA A 23 -10.34 12.57 2.53
N ARG A 24 -11.20 12.74 1.52
CA ARG A 24 -11.23 12.09 0.20
C ARG A 24 -9.95 12.35 -0.61
N LYS A 25 -8.86 11.60 -0.40
CA LYS A 25 -7.69 11.74 -1.31
C LYS A 25 -6.95 10.50 -1.79
N LEU A 26 -7.38 9.26 -1.56
CA LEU A 26 -6.74 8.10 -2.20
C LEU A 26 -7.74 6.98 -2.59
N ARG A 27 -7.58 6.52 -3.85
CA ARG A 27 -8.19 5.40 -4.63
C ARG A 27 -9.55 4.85 -4.14
N GLU A 28 -10.53 4.86 -5.04
CA GLU A 28 -11.94 4.43 -4.89
C GLU A 28 -12.18 3.23 -3.92
N LYS A 29 -11.32 2.21 -3.93
CA LYS A 29 -11.47 1.03 -3.07
C LYS A 29 -11.29 1.32 -1.56
N TYR A 30 -10.43 2.27 -1.20
CA TYR A 30 -10.13 2.59 0.20
C TYR A 30 -11.23 3.41 0.85
N ALA A 31 -11.82 4.32 0.06
CA ALA A 31 -12.92 5.15 0.49
C ALA A 31 -14.10 4.27 0.95
N VAL A 32 -14.38 3.15 0.27
CA VAL A 32 -15.49 2.25 0.65
C VAL A 32 -15.25 1.59 2.01
N MET A 33 -14.05 1.03 2.26
CA MET A 33 -13.74 0.42 3.55
C MET A 33 -13.83 1.44 4.69
N TRP A 34 -13.23 2.61 4.52
CA TRP A 34 -13.29 3.68 5.51
C TRP A 34 -14.73 4.18 5.69
N LEU A 35 -15.53 4.27 4.63
CA LEU A 35 -16.95 4.65 4.72
C LEU A 35 -17.75 3.63 5.54
N VAL A 36 -17.52 2.33 5.36
CA VAL A 36 -18.17 1.28 6.17
C VAL A 36 -17.75 1.37 7.63
N ILE A 37 -16.45 1.53 7.90
CA ILE A 37 -15.92 1.70 9.26
C ILE A 37 -16.51 2.94 9.92
N GLY A 38 -16.51 4.07 9.21
CA GLY A 38 -17.07 5.33 9.69
C GLY A 38 -18.57 5.26 9.93
N PHE A 39 -19.29 4.59 9.05
CA PHE A 39 -20.72 4.34 9.20
C PHE A 39 -21.01 3.46 10.42
N ALA A 40 -20.23 2.40 10.64
CA ALA A 40 -20.35 1.56 11.83
C ALA A 40 -20.09 2.35 13.12
N VAL A 41 -19.02 3.16 13.16
CA VAL A 41 -18.69 4.04 14.29
C VAL A 41 -19.78 5.09 14.52
N LEU A 42 -20.34 5.67 13.45
CA LEU A 42 -21.43 6.64 13.53
C LEU A 42 -22.71 6.02 14.12
N ILE A 43 -23.09 4.81 13.68
CA ILE A 43 -24.24 4.09 14.23
C ILE A 43 -24.03 3.82 15.72
N LEU A 44 -22.85 3.33 16.11
CA LEU A 44 -22.49 3.08 17.50
C LEU A 44 -22.53 4.37 18.36
N GLY A 45 -22.14 5.51 17.78
CA GLY A 45 -22.18 6.81 18.45
C GLY A 45 -23.59 7.39 18.63
N ILE A 46 -24.48 7.19 17.65
CA ILE A 46 -25.87 7.69 17.70
C ILE A 46 -26.75 6.82 18.61
N PHE A 47 -26.49 5.50 18.66
CA PHE A 47 -27.30 4.55 19.39
C PHE A 47 -26.52 3.85 20.53
N PRO A 48 -26.28 4.53 21.67
CA PRO A 48 -25.61 3.92 22.83
C PRO A 48 -26.40 2.74 23.42
N GLN A 49 -27.71 2.66 23.11
CA GLN A 49 -28.56 1.55 23.50
C GLN A 49 -28.19 0.21 22.83
N LEU A 50 -27.62 0.24 21.61
CA LEU A 50 -27.05 -0.97 21.01
C LEU A 50 -25.85 -1.48 21.81
N LEU A 51 -25.03 -0.56 22.31
CA LEU A 51 -23.86 -0.91 23.12
C LEU A 51 -24.27 -1.57 24.43
N LEU A 52 -25.33 -1.06 25.07
CA LEU A 52 -25.91 -1.63 26.29
C LEU A 52 -26.49 -3.03 26.05
N TRP A 53 -27.22 -3.21 24.95
CA TRP A 53 -27.74 -4.53 24.57
C TRP A 53 -26.60 -5.52 24.30
N LEU A 54 -25.54 -5.07 23.61
CA LEU A 54 -24.39 -5.90 23.29
C LEU A 54 -23.57 -6.26 24.55
N THR A 55 -23.48 -5.37 25.53
CA THR A 55 -22.89 -5.69 26.84
C THR A 55 -23.68 -6.74 27.62
N GLU A 56 -25.01 -6.72 27.55
CA GLU A 56 -25.85 -7.74 28.20
C GLU A 56 -25.69 -9.10 27.53
N VAL A 57 -25.65 -9.15 26.19
CA VAL A 57 -25.48 -10.38 25.42
C VAL A 57 -24.07 -10.97 25.59
N LEU A 58 -23.03 -10.14 25.57
CA LEU A 58 -21.63 -10.57 25.69
C LEU A 58 -21.16 -10.73 27.15
N GLY A 59 -21.98 -10.34 28.14
CA GLY A 59 -21.64 -10.43 29.56
C GLY A 59 -20.57 -9.45 30.02
N VAL A 60 -20.39 -8.32 29.33
CA VAL A 60 -19.37 -7.31 29.66
C VAL A 60 -19.97 -6.26 30.59
N ALA A 61 -19.44 -6.14 31.81
CA ALA A 61 -20.01 -5.25 32.83
C ALA A 61 -19.92 -3.74 32.50
N VAL A 62 -18.97 -3.33 31.66
CA VAL A 62 -18.71 -1.91 31.34
C VAL A 62 -18.77 -1.69 29.83
N PRO A 63 -19.72 -0.87 29.31
CA PRO A 63 -19.85 -0.56 27.89
C PRO A 63 -18.59 0.02 27.25
N ALA A 64 -17.81 0.79 28.01
CA ALA A 64 -16.53 1.33 27.56
C ALA A 64 -15.52 0.22 27.21
N ASN A 65 -15.44 -0.87 27.99
CA ASN A 65 -14.53 -1.98 27.69
C ASN A 65 -14.90 -2.66 26.37
N LEU A 66 -16.21 -2.84 26.11
CA LEU A 66 -16.66 -3.42 24.86
C LEU A 66 -16.29 -2.54 23.66
N LEU A 67 -16.44 -1.22 23.81
CA LEU A 67 -16.05 -0.26 22.78
C LEU A 67 -14.53 -0.30 22.51
N PHE A 68 -13.72 -0.42 23.56
CA PHE A 68 -12.26 -0.60 23.43
C PHE A 68 -11.91 -1.91 22.74
N SER A 69 -12.50 -3.04 23.15
CA SER A 69 -12.26 -4.33 22.51
C SER A 69 -12.66 -4.32 21.03
N LEU A 70 -13.81 -3.74 20.71
CA LEU A 70 -14.28 -3.59 19.33
C LEU A 70 -13.33 -2.70 18.52
N ALA A 71 -12.87 -1.58 19.10
CA ALA A 71 -11.90 -0.71 18.47
C ALA A 71 -10.58 -1.44 18.20
N ILE A 72 -10.08 -2.24 19.14
CA ILE A 72 -8.85 -3.04 18.97
C ILE A 72 -9.01 -4.06 17.85
N VAL A 73 -10.13 -4.80 17.82
CA VAL A 73 -10.41 -5.77 16.74
C VAL A 73 -10.51 -5.07 15.38
N LEU A 74 -11.18 -3.91 15.34
CA LEU A 74 -11.28 -3.10 14.13
C LEU A 74 -9.91 -2.59 13.69
N LEU A 75 -9.10 -2.08 14.62
CA LEU A 75 -7.73 -1.63 14.33
C LEU A 75 -6.85 -2.77 13.82
N LEU A 76 -6.99 -3.96 14.42
CA LEU A 76 -6.29 -5.16 13.98
C LEU A 76 -6.71 -5.55 12.56
N GLY A 77 -8.00 -5.50 12.25
CA GLY A 77 -8.50 -5.73 10.90
C GLY A 77 -7.94 -4.74 9.88
N VAL A 78 -7.90 -3.45 10.22
CA VAL A 78 -7.28 -2.41 9.38
C VAL A 78 -5.78 -2.66 9.21
N ALA A 79 -5.07 -3.03 10.27
CA ALA A 79 -3.65 -3.33 10.22
C ALA A 79 -3.35 -4.55 9.34
N LEU A 80 -4.15 -5.61 9.45
CA LEU A 80 -4.03 -6.80 8.60
C LEU A 80 -4.33 -6.47 7.14
N HIS A 81 -5.37 -5.68 6.88
CA HIS A 81 -5.67 -5.22 5.52
C HIS A 81 -4.50 -4.41 4.94
N LEU A 82 -3.96 -3.46 5.70
CA LEU A 82 -2.82 -2.66 5.29
C LEU A 82 -1.58 -3.54 5.04
N SER A 83 -1.35 -4.54 5.89
CA SER A 83 -0.26 -5.50 5.72
C SER A 83 -0.42 -6.34 4.46
N TRP A 84 -1.63 -6.80 4.14
CA TRP A 84 -1.90 -7.54 2.91
C TRP A 84 -1.56 -6.70 1.67
N GLU A 85 -1.98 -5.45 1.67
CA GLU A 85 -1.72 -4.55 0.56
C GLU A 85 -0.27 -4.14 0.43
N LEU A 86 0.41 -3.95 1.57
CA LEU A 86 1.84 -3.69 1.58
C LEU A 86 2.59 -4.88 0.96
N SER A 87 2.21 -6.11 1.32
CA SER A 87 2.78 -7.33 0.74
C SER A 87 2.56 -7.40 -0.77
N GLN A 88 1.34 -7.07 -1.24
CA GLN A 88 1.04 -7.05 -2.68
C GLN A 88 1.82 -5.96 -3.42
N ALA A 89 1.98 -4.78 -2.82
CA ALA A 89 2.77 -3.71 -3.40
C ALA A 89 4.26 -4.06 -3.47
N GLU A 90 4.79 -4.76 -2.46
CA GLU A 90 6.17 -5.24 -2.43
C GLU A 90 6.43 -6.29 -3.52
N GLU A 91 5.51 -7.24 -3.72
CA GLU A 91 5.57 -8.22 -4.83
C GLU A 91 5.60 -7.54 -6.21
N GLU A 92 4.76 -6.52 -6.42
CA GLU A 92 4.71 -5.79 -7.69
C GLU A 92 6.01 -5.01 -7.94
N ILE A 93 6.54 -4.33 -6.91
CA ILE A 93 7.83 -3.63 -7.01
C ILE A 93 8.95 -4.61 -7.37
N ARG A 94 8.97 -5.78 -6.73
CA ARG A 94 9.95 -6.82 -7.01
C ARG A 94 9.85 -7.30 -8.45
N ARG A 95 8.64 -7.57 -8.94
CA ARG A 95 8.40 -7.99 -10.31
C ARG A 95 8.87 -6.94 -11.32
N VAL A 96 8.54 -5.68 -11.11
CA VAL A 96 8.99 -4.58 -11.98
C VAL A 96 10.52 -4.44 -11.97
N ALA A 97 11.16 -4.65 -10.81
CA ALA A 97 12.62 -4.64 -10.72
C ALA A 97 13.26 -5.82 -11.49
N GLU A 98 12.67 -7.01 -11.40
CA GLU A 98 13.11 -8.20 -12.15
C GLU A 98 12.93 -8.00 -13.67
N GLU A 99 11.78 -7.49 -14.11
CA GLU A 99 11.52 -7.15 -15.52
C GLU A 99 12.51 -6.08 -16.03
N ALA A 100 12.81 -5.05 -15.22
CA ALA A 100 13.80 -4.03 -15.56
C ALA A 100 15.22 -4.60 -15.69
N ALA A 101 15.61 -5.53 -14.81
CA ALA A 101 16.93 -6.17 -14.85
C ALA A 101 17.10 -7.02 -16.11
N ILE A 102 16.09 -7.82 -16.47
CA ILE A 102 16.09 -8.64 -17.69
C ILE A 102 16.18 -7.73 -18.92
N SER A 103 15.34 -6.69 -18.98
CA SER A 103 15.32 -5.77 -20.12
C SER A 103 16.68 -5.07 -20.31
N ARG A 104 17.36 -4.73 -19.21
CA ARG A 104 18.71 -4.14 -19.25
C ARG A 104 19.76 -5.14 -19.73
N ALA A 105 19.66 -6.40 -19.33
CA ALA A 105 20.56 -7.46 -19.80
C ALA A 105 20.41 -7.75 -21.30
N GLU A 106 19.17 -7.71 -21.82
CA GLU A 106 18.91 -7.85 -23.25
C GLU A 106 19.54 -6.69 -24.05
N ILE A 107 19.39 -5.45 -23.59
CA ILE A 107 20.02 -4.27 -24.20
C ILE A 107 21.55 -4.41 -24.24
N ASP A 108 22.17 -4.85 -23.15
CA ASP A 108 23.62 -5.05 -23.09
C ASP A 108 24.08 -6.14 -24.09
N GLU A 109 23.35 -7.25 -24.22
CA GLU A 109 23.66 -8.30 -25.19
C GLU A 109 23.47 -7.83 -26.64
N LEU A 110 22.41 -7.07 -26.93
CA LEU A 110 22.20 -6.45 -28.23
C LEU A 110 23.34 -5.48 -28.57
N THR A 111 23.76 -4.65 -27.62
CA THR A 111 24.89 -3.72 -27.79
C THR A 111 26.18 -4.47 -28.13
N ARG A 112 26.50 -5.55 -27.39
CA ARG A 112 27.66 -6.40 -27.68
C ARG A 112 27.58 -7.11 -29.04
N ARG A 113 26.38 -7.45 -29.52
CA ARG A 113 26.21 -8.03 -30.87
C ARG A 113 26.48 -6.99 -31.95
N VAL A 114 26.00 -5.76 -31.77
CA VAL A 114 26.27 -4.65 -32.68
C VAL A 114 27.77 -4.37 -32.75
N GLU A 115 28.45 -4.24 -31.60
CA GLU A 115 29.91 -4.03 -31.56
C GLU A 115 30.69 -5.14 -32.29
N ARG A 116 30.29 -6.41 -32.13
CA ARG A 116 30.91 -7.54 -32.84
C ARG A 116 30.72 -7.46 -34.35
N LEU A 117 29.56 -7.01 -34.81
CA LEU A 117 29.28 -6.84 -36.24
C LEU A 117 30.05 -5.64 -36.82
N GLU A 118 30.17 -4.54 -36.09
CA GLU A 118 30.99 -3.38 -36.49
C GLU A 118 32.48 -3.70 -36.52
N ALA A 119 32.96 -4.56 -35.60
CA ALA A 119 34.36 -5.00 -35.55
C ALA A 119 34.77 -5.97 -36.69
N GLY A 120 33.80 -6.61 -37.37
CA GLY A 120 34.07 -7.47 -38.53
C GLY A 120 33.52 -6.84 -39.81
N PRO A 121 34.33 -6.02 -40.51
CA PRO A 121 35.18 -6.50 -41.62
C PRO A 121 36.60 -5.88 -41.65
N ALA A 122 36.97 -5.00 -40.70
CA ALA A 122 38.21 -4.23 -40.75
C ALA A 122 39.50 -5.05 -40.48
N SER A 123 39.40 -6.22 -39.87
CA SER A 123 40.54 -7.10 -39.58
C SER A 123 40.91 -8.07 -40.71
N SER A 124 40.06 -8.20 -41.74
CA SER A 124 40.35 -9.04 -42.92
C SER A 124 41.14 -8.32 -44.03
N GLU A 125 41.27 -7.00 -44.00
CA GLU A 125 41.97 -6.23 -45.05
C GLU A 125 43.46 -6.00 -44.77
N SER A 126 43.95 -6.12 -43.52
CA SER A 126 45.35 -5.81 -43.21
C SER A 126 46.34 -6.97 -43.39
N THR A 127 45.87 -8.20 -43.64
CA THR A 127 46.75 -9.37 -43.85
C THR A 127 47.11 -9.60 -45.33
N GLY A 128 46.45 -8.93 -46.28
CA GLY A 128 46.70 -9.07 -47.72
C GLY A 128 47.77 -8.15 -48.30
N THR A 129 48.06 -7.01 -47.67
CA THR A 129 48.94 -5.98 -48.24
C THR A 129 50.43 -6.19 -47.91
N ASP A 130 50.78 -6.86 -46.81
CA ASP A 130 52.18 -7.12 -46.45
C ASP A 130 52.84 -8.25 -47.28
N ALA A 131 52.04 -9.12 -47.91
CA ALA A 131 52.54 -10.17 -48.80
C ALA A 131 52.87 -9.66 -50.22
N ALA A 132 52.42 -8.47 -50.60
CA ALA A 132 52.65 -7.89 -51.93
C ALA A 132 53.87 -6.94 -51.99
N ALA A 133 54.45 -6.56 -50.85
CA ALA A 133 55.60 -5.64 -50.77
C ALA A 133 56.96 -6.33 -50.69
N SER A 134 57.01 -7.67 -50.80
CA SER A 134 58.24 -8.49 -50.69
C SER A 134 58.63 -9.21 -51.99
N GLY A 135 58.15 -8.73 -53.15
CA GLY A 135 58.50 -9.22 -54.50
C GLY A 135 59.39 -8.26 -55.28
#